data_AF-A0A194PXS4-F1
#
_entry.id   AF-A0A194PXS4-F1
#
_cell.length_a   1.000
_cell.length_b   1.000
_cell.length_c   1.000
_cell.angle_alpha   90.00
_cell.angle_beta   90.00
_cell.angle_gamma   90.00
#
_symmetry.space_group_name_H-M   'P 1'
#
loop_
_entity.id
_entity.type
_entity.pdbx_description
1 polymer ?
#
loop_
_entity_poly.entity_id
_entity_poly.type
_entity_poly.pdbx_seq_one_letter_code
_entity_poly.pdbx_strand_id
1 'polypeptide(L)'
;MPPKKDKGKKEDHLAGAFTEVERTFLEQELADCNRKLARLRATVDEYEQQNDDLQKAYNKLDEERADIIAFLKKNLSAKNEENNELKETLKDLEETRAKETVRFKETIADLDKHFILMKDQLTSENKLMAGKLNTLEEFRAIRDDLMRKFEKQEQDFTDQEMKYKRVIYETEKKFVIGKDKLKKEMEASLLKLAQDFQDATELRIAASTHRVIRENIAINNELDSILSTQSKLAEQNEKYKESERTARISMELAEEERDKAINKSIVQQKVINQLTTAFQSLNKEKAIFEKRNYDFEVLQAKIQKLTKENENFCLQVRILEQNFHAKTTDQNKHIVEFSKVKKENAKLKKILQEAATAVQAALKLDQWSSIDITRNVMDREVLLSRLLGIITQYRQIEKAESADTLVSFGRIYEEGDLGFIPKPSSKKSMGSTLFLPSSKETILSEKESLPSVAASRSSLGSIKTIPSLKVLPAVSDQDVVMRESSPSLLSSSRSTKTPETVESEEDEETDDIEKQLMKSKLEIQKSIMKDLAYSQMTLSSKQKFSEDRQRSLLSKIAIAEASEAGEGDKDGDESKDINKNDQEEDEKINEQISEQTGSADEQADQ
;
A
#
# COMPACT_ATOMS: atom_id res chain seq x y z
N MET A 1 -57.31 -56.36 68.76
CA MET A 1 -57.91 -57.26 69.76
C MET A 1 -58.60 -56.42 70.86
N PRO A 2 -59.75 -56.85 71.41
CA PRO A 2 -60.42 -56.25 72.58
C PRO A 2 -59.85 -56.82 73.90
N PRO A 3 -60.15 -56.27 75.11
CA PRO A 3 -61.43 -56.39 75.86
C PRO A 3 -61.98 -55.01 76.36
N LYS A 4 -63.25 -54.72 76.70
CA LYS A 4 -64.42 -55.34 77.39
C LYS A 4 -64.58 -55.04 78.91
N LYS A 5 -65.63 -54.24 79.24
CA LYS A 5 -66.45 -54.19 80.51
C LYS A 5 -65.74 -53.82 81.84
N ASP A 6 -66.39 -53.36 82.93
CA ASP A 6 -67.80 -53.24 83.40
C ASP A 6 -68.01 -51.88 84.16
N LYS A 7 -69.17 -51.20 84.19
CA LYS A 7 -70.38 -51.31 85.06
C LYS A 7 -70.25 -51.03 86.59
N GLY A 8 -71.08 -50.08 87.08
CA GLY A 8 -71.47 -49.89 88.49
C GLY A 8 -70.62 -48.87 89.26
N LYS A 9 -71.12 -48.08 90.23
CA LYS A 9 -72.46 -47.91 90.83
C LYS A 9 -72.62 -46.46 91.31
N LYS A 10 -73.85 -45.99 91.52
CA LYS A 10 -74.15 -44.88 92.45
C LYS A 10 -74.18 -45.40 93.89
N GLU A 11 -73.79 -44.58 94.85
CA GLU A 11 -74.34 -44.63 96.21
C GLU A 11 -74.34 -43.21 96.81
N ASP A 12 -75.51 -42.78 97.27
CA ASP A 12 -75.77 -41.46 97.85
C ASP A 12 -75.76 -41.54 99.39
N HIS A 13 -75.46 -40.40 100.03
CA HIS A 13 -75.74 -40.07 101.43
C HIS A 13 -75.19 -40.99 102.54
N LEU A 14 -74.18 -40.45 103.25
CA LEU A 14 -74.08 -40.58 104.70
C LEU A 14 -73.80 -39.20 105.30
N ALA A 15 -74.88 -38.50 105.67
CA ALA A 15 -74.81 -37.27 106.46
C ALA A 15 -74.53 -37.63 107.93
N GLY A 16 -73.26 -37.94 108.23
CA GLY A 16 -72.78 -38.07 109.60
C GLY A 16 -72.65 -36.69 110.25
N ALA A 17 -73.23 -36.52 111.43
CA ALA A 17 -73.10 -35.28 112.19
C ALA A 17 -71.68 -35.19 112.78
N PHE A 18 -70.76 -34.57 112.04
CA PHE A 18 -69.48 -34.13 112.59
C PHE A 18 -69.73 -33.25 113.82
N THR A 19 -69.04 -33.57 114.91
CA THR A 19 -68.97 -32.65 116.06
C THR A 19 -68.36 -31.33 115.61
N GLU A 20 -68.67 -30.24 116.31
CA GLU A 20 -68.21 -28.91 115.90
C GLU A 20 -66.68 -28.83 115.80
N VAL A 21 -65.96 -29.57 116.65
CA VAL A 21 -64.51 -29.75 116.59
C VAL A 21 -64.07 -30.46 115.31
N GLU A 22 -64.66 -31.61 114.96
CA GLU A 22 -64.32 -32.34 113.71
C GLU A 22 -64.65 -31.52 112.46
N ARG A 23 -65.73 -30.73 112.49
CA ARG A 23 -66.06 -29.79 111.41
C ARG A 23 -64.98 -28.72 111.27
N THR A 24 -64.59 -28.06 112.37
CA THR A 24 -63.51 -27.05 112.32
C THR A 24 -62.16 -27.63 111.90
N PHE A 25 -61.86 -28.88 112.27
CA PHE A 25 -60.66 -29.58 111.82
C PHE A 25 -60.68 -29.83 110.31
N LEU A 26 -61.78 -30.37 109.77
CA LEU A 26 -61.93 -30.59 108.33
C LEU A 26 -62.00 -29.28 107.53
N GLU A 27 -62.59 -28.22 108.08
CA GLU A 27 -62.55 -26.87 107.51
C GLU A 27 -61.12 -26.31 107.49
N GLN A 28 -60.31 -26.57 108.52
CA GLN A 28 -58.91 -26.17 108.56
C GLN A 28 -58.04 -26.99 107.59
N GLU A 29 -58.23 -28.31 107.50
CA GLU A 29 -57.57 -29.13 106.47
C GLU A 29 -57.96 -28.68 105.05
N LEU A 30 -59.23 -28.38 104.81
CA LEU A 30 -59.73 -27.88 103.53
C LEU A 30 -59.18 -26.49 103.21
N ALA A 31 -59.04 -25.61 104.21
CA ALA A 31 -58.37 -24.32 104.08
C ALA A 31 -56.88 -24.47 103.75
N ASP A 32 -56.16 -25.40 104.38
CA ASP A 32 -54.75 -25.68 104.09
C ASP A 32 -54.55 -26.38 102.74
N CYS A 33 -55.47 -27.25 102.33
CA CYS A 33 -55.49 -27.82 100.98
C CYS A 33 -55.76 -26.73 99.92
N ASN A 34 -56.70 -25.82 100.16
CA ASN A 34 -56.95 -24.67 99.29
C ASN A 34 -55.77 -23.70 99.25
N ARG A 35 -55.06 -23.46 100.36
CA ARG A 35 -53.80 -22.69 100.38
C ARG A 35 -52.70 -23.37 99.56
N LYS A 36 -52.57 -24.70 99.66
CA LYS A 36 -51.63 -25.49 98.83
C LYS A 36 -52.01 -25.43 97.34
N LEU A 37 -53.29 -25.58 97.00
CA LEU A 37 -53.79 -25.43 95.62
C LEU A 37 -53.59 -24.02 95.07
N ALA A 38 -53.81 -22.97 95.88
CA ALA A 38 -53.56 -21.59 95.48
C ALA A 38 -52.07 -21.32 95.23
N ARG A 39 -51.18 -21.85 96.08
CA ARG A 39 -49.72 -21.79 95.84
C ARG A 39 -49.31 -22.54 94.58
N LEU A 40 -49.82 -23.76 94.38
CA LEU A 40 -49.51 -24.56 93.19
C LEU A 40 -50.02 -23.89 91.91
N ARG A 41 -51.22 -23.31 91.92
CA ARG A 41 -51.73 -22.48 90.81
C ARG A 41 -50.83 -21.28 90.56
N ALA A 42 -50.50 -20.49 91.58
CA ALA A 42 -49.59 -19.36 91.42
C ALA A 42 -48.22 -19.76 90.84
N THR A 43 -47.65 -20.92 91.23
CA THR A 43 -46.41 -21.42 90.62
C THR A 43 -46.60 -21.93 89.19
N VAL A 44 -47.77 -22.47 88.84
CA VAL A 44 -48.09 -22.86 87.45
C VAL A 44 -48.28 -21.62 86.59
N ASP A 45 -49.03 -20.63 87.05
CA ASP A 45 -49.21 -19.33 86.40
C ASP A 45 -47.84 -18.63 86.19
N GLU A 46 -46.94 -18.72 87.18
CA GLU A 46 -45.56 -18.22 87.08
C GLU A 46 -44.72 -19.00 86.04
N TYR A 47 -44.81 -20.33 85.99
CA TYR A 47 -44.13 -21.13 84.97
C TYR A 47 -44.71 -20.92 83.56
N GLU A 48 -46.03 -20.74 83.43
CA GLU A 48 -46.68 -20.39 82.16
C GLU A 48 -46.20 -19.01 81.68
N GLN A 49 -46.14 -18.01 82.57
CA GLN A 49 -45.59 -16.69 82.25
C GLN A 49 -44.11 -16.76 81.85
N GLN A 50 -43.28 -17.52 82.59
CA GLN A 50 -41.87 -17.73 82.24
C GLN A 50 -41.71 -18.42 80.88
N ASN A 51 -42.55 -19.41 80.57
CA ASN A 51 -42.52 -20.12 79.30
C ASN A 51 -42.96 -19.21 78.13
N ASP A 52 -43.98 -18.39 78.32
CA ASP A 52 -44.42 -17.37 77.37
C ASP A 52 -43.33 -16.32 77.11
N ASP A 53 -42.64 -15.86 78.15
CA ASP A 53 -41.55 -14.88 78.02
C ASP A 53 -40.29 -15.50 77.39
N LEU A 54 -39.99 -16.77 77.66
CA LEU A 54 -38.97 -17.53 76.94
C LEU A 54 -39.33 -17.73 75.46
N GLN A 55 -40.58 -18.03 75.13
CA GLN A 55 -41.03 -18.17 73.74
C GLN A 55 -40.95 -16.83 72.98
N LYS A 56 -41.33 -15.71 73.63
CA LYS A 56 -41.13 -14.36 73.07
C LYS A 56 -39.66 -14.04 72.86
N ALA A 57 -38.78 -14.41 73.80
CA ALA A 57 -37.33 -14.21 73.66
C ALA A 57 -36.74 -15.07 72.53
N TYR A 58 -37.19 -16.31 72.38
CA TYR A 58 -36.79 -17.20 71.28
C TYR A 58 -37.21 -16.65 69.91
N ASN A 59 -38.48 -16.24 69.77
CA ASN A 59 -38.98 -15.65 68.53
C ASN A 59 -38.19 -14.39 68.13
N LYS A 60 -37.91 -13.49 69.08
CA LYS A 60 -37.07 -12.31 68.84
C LYS A 60 -35.66 -12.67 68.39
N LEU A 61 -35.04 -13.68 69.02
CA LEU A 61 -33.70 -14.14 68.66
C LEU A 61 -33.67 -14.71 67.23
N ASP A 62 -34.73 -15.41 66.80
CA ASP A 62 -34.82 -15.93 65.44
C ASP A 62 -35.15 -14.84 64.40
N GLU A 63 -35.93 -13.81 64.77
CA GLU A 63 -36.10 -12.58 63.96
C GLU A 63 -34.76 -11.83 63.78
N GLU A 64 -34.04 -11.56 64.88
CA GLU A 64 -32.72 -10.92 64.86
C GLU A 64 -31.71 -11.73 64.03
N ARG A 65 -31.72 -13.06 64.14
CA ARG A 65 -30.89 -13.95 63.30
C ARG A 65 -31.28 -13.87 61.82
N ALA A 66 -32.56 -13.84 61.51
CA ALA A 66 -33.03 -13.72 60.13
C ALA A 66 -32.58 -12.39 59.50
N ASP A 67 -32.68 -11.29 60.26
CA ASP A 67 -32.21 -9.96 59.85
C ASP A 67 -30.69 -9.90 59.66
N ILE A 68 -29.91 -10.47 60.59
CA ILE A 68 -28.45 -10.59 60.45
C ILE A 68 -28.09 -11.41 59.20
N ILE A 69 -28.78 -12.54 58.96
CA ILE A 69 -28.55 -13.37 57.76
C ILE A 69 -28.93 -12.60 56.48
N ALA A 70 -30.04 -11.85 56.49
CA ALA A 70 -30.46 -11.03 55.35
C ALA A 70 -29.46 -9.90 55.05
N PHE A 71 -28.98 -9.20 56.09
CA PHE A 71 -27.95 -8.18 55.99
C PHE A 71 -26.63 -8.75 55.44
N LEU A 72 -26.16 -9.87 55.99
CA LEU A 72 -24.93 -10.53 55.53
C LEU A 72 -25.06 -11.04 54.09
N LYS A 73 -26.21 -11.61 53.70
CA LYS A 73 -26.48 -12.01 52.31
C LYS A 73 -26.48 -10.83 51.36
N LYS A 74 -27.11 -9.71 51.73
CA LYS A 74 -27.13 -8.49 50.93
C LYS A 74 -25.71 -7.90 50.77
N ASN A 75 -24.95 -7.83 51.85
CA ASN A 75 -23.58 -7.33 51.82
C ASN A 75 -22.65 -8.26 51.02
N LEU A 76 -22.82 -9.58 51.12
CA LEU A 76 -22.12 -10.56 50.30
C LEU A 76 -22.46 -10.42 48.81
N SER A 77 -23.74 -10.20 48.45
CA SER A 77 -24.16 -9.95 47.07
C SER A 77 -23.49 -8.68 46.53
N ALA A 78 -23.61 -7.56 47.26
CA ALA A 78 -23.00 -6.29 46.87
C ALA A 78 -21.46 -6.39 46.72
N LYS A 79 -20.78 -7.12 47.61
CA LYS A 79 -19.34 -7.37 47.48
C LYS A 79 -18.97 -8.34 46.36
N ASN A 80 -19.87 -9.24 45.97
CA ASN A 80 -19.68 -10.12 44.81
C ASN A 80 -19.92 -9.37 43.49
N GLU A 81 -20.91 -8.46 43.46
CA GLU A 81 -21.17 -7.52 42.37
C GLU A 81 -19.97 -6.59 42.15
N GLU A 82 -19.50 -5.90 43.20
CA GLU A 82 -18.27 -5.08 43.18
C GLU A 82 -17.04 -5.88 42.72
N ASN A 83 -16.91 -7.14 43.15
CA ASN A 83 -15.81 -8.00 42.71
C ASN A 83 -15.90 -8.38 41.22
N ASN A 84 -17.11 -8.50 40.67
CA ASN A 84 -17.33 -8.76 39.25
C ASN A 84 -17.08 -7.50 38.40
N GLU A 85 -17.56 -6.33 38.84
CA GLU A 85 -17.24 -5.04 38.20
C GLU A 85 -15.72 -4.78 38.17
N LEU A 86 -15.01 -5.07 39.27
CA LEU A 86 -13.55 -4.98 39.34
C LEU A 86 -12.85 -6.01 38.43
N LYS A 87 -13.43 -7.19 38.19
CA LYS A 87 -12.89 -8.17 37.23
C LYS A 87 -13.12 -7.74 35.78
N GLU A 88 -14.30 -7.19 35.46
CA GLU A 88 -14.61 -6.70 34.12
C GLU A 88 -13.73 -5.50 33.76
N THR A 89 -13.62 -4.50 34.65
CA THR A 89 -12.73 -3.35 34.46
C THR A 89 -11.24 -3.73 34.38
N LEU A 90 -10.79 -4.74 35.15
CA LEU A 90 -9.44 -5.29 35.01
C LEU A 90 -9.23 -5.96 33.65
N LYS A 91 -10.18 -6.78 33.20
CA LYS A 91 -10.13 -7.45 31.90
C LYS A 91 -10.12 -6.44 30.74
N ASP A 92 -10.94 -5.39 30.81
CA ASP A 92 -10.95 -4.33 29.81
C ASP A 92 -9.60 -3.59 29.76
N LEU A 93 -8.99 -3.32 30.92
CA LEU A 93 -7.67 -2.71 31.04
C LEU A 93 -6.54 -3.63 30.52
N GLU A 94 -6.66 -4.94 30.71
CA GLU A 94 -5.76 -5.92 30.09
C GLU A 94 -5.93 -5.96 28.57
N GLU A 95 -7.16 -5.87 28.06
CA GLU A 95 -7.44 -5.83 26.62
C GLU A 95 -6.93 -4.53 25.98
N THR A 96 -7.07 -3.36 26.63
CA THR A 96 -6.47 -2.11 26.14
C THR A 96 -4.95 -2.18 26.16
N ARG A 97 -4.34 -2.68 27.25
CA ARG A 97 -2.88 -2.86 27.32
C ARG A 97 -2.37 -3.84 26.24
N ALA A 98 -3.12 -4.90 25.95
CA ALA A 98 -2.78 -5.85 24.88
C ALA A 98 -2.84 -5.17 23.51
N LYS A 99 -3.89 -4.41 23.21
CA LYS A 99 -4.03 -3.63 21.97
C LYS A 99 -2.92 -2.58 21.80
N GLU A 100 -2.58 -1.86 22.86
CA GLU A 100 -1.45 -0.92 22.88
C GLU A 100 -0.12 -1.64 22.63
N THR A 101 0.12 -2.77 23.30
CA THR A 101 1.33 -3.58 23.11
C THR A 101 1.47 -4.10 21.67
N VAL A 102 0.36 -4.50 21.03
CA VAL A 102 0.35 -4.89 19.62
C VAL A 102 0.67 -3.68 18.72
N ARG A 103 0.01 -2.54 18.92
CA ARG A 103 0.29 -1.31 18.17
C ARG A 103 1.75 -0.86 18.31
N PHE A 104 2.31 -0.90 19.51
CA PHE A 104 3.72 -0.57 19.71
C PHE A 104 4.64 -1.52 18.93
N LYS A 105 4.38 -2.83 18.97
CA LYS A 105 5.13 -3.81 18.17
C LYS A 105 5.01 -3.58 16.66
N GLU A 106 3.82 -3.22 16.17
CA GLU A 106 3.59 -2.84 14.77
C GLU A 106 4.41 -1.59 14.41
N THR A 107 4.35 -0.51 15.21
CA THR A 107 5.13 0.71 14.95
C THR A 107 6.64 0.48 15.01
N ILE A 108 7.13 -0.39 15.90
CA ILE A 108 8.55 -0.77 15.96
C ILE A 108 8.92 -1.55 14.69
N ALA A 109 8.12 -2.53 14.28
CA ALA A 109 8.38 -3.30 13.08
C ALA A 109 8.34 -2.45 11.80
N ASP A 110 7.50 -1.42 11.74
CA ASP A 110 7.45 -0.49 10.61
C ASP A 110 8.61 0.52 10.63
N LEU A 111 9.04 0.98 11.80
CA LEU A 111 10.27 1.76 11.97
C LEU A 111 11.51 0.96 11.58
N ASP A 112 11.61 -0.32 11.98
CA ASP A 112 12.71 -1.21 11.60
C ASP A 112 12.74 -1.45 10.09
N LYS A 113 11.58 -1.69 9.44
CA LYS A 113 11.48 -1.77 7.98
C LYS A 113 11.96 -0.48 7.31
N HIS A 114 11.50 0.68 7.79
CA HIS A 114 11.92 1.97 7.24
C HIS A 114 13.44 2.19 7.43
N PHE A 115 13.99 1.82 8.58
CA PHE A 115 15.42 1.90 8.85
C PHE A 115 16.23 0.98 7.94
N ILE A 116 15.78 -0.27 7.71
CA ILE A 116 16.42 -1.20 6.78
C ILE A 116 16.36 -0.65 5.34
N LEU A 117 15.20 -0.18 4.88
CA LEU A 117 15.05 0.39 3.54
C LEU A 117 15.94 1.63 3.34
N MET A 118 15.98 2.54 4.30
CA MET A 118 16.82 3.75 4.24
C MET A 118 18.31 3.40 4.31
N LYS A 119 18.69 2.42 5.13
CA LYS A 119 20.06 1.87 5.17
C LYS A 119 20.45 1.26 3.83
N ASP A 120 19.59 0.45 3.23
CA ASP A 120 19.87 -0.21 1.96
C ASP A 120 19.92 0.79 0.80
N GLN A 121 19.05 1.81 0.80
CA GLN A 121 19.14 2.95 -0.13
C GLN A 121 20.48 3.67 0.02
N LEU A 122 20.83 4.15 1.22
CA LEU A 122 22.11 4.84 1.47
C LEU A 122 23.33 3.96 1.16
N THR A 123 23.22 2.65 1.37
CA THR A 123 24.26 1.67 0.99
C THR A 123 24.37 1.54 -0.53
N SER A 124 23.26 1.56 -1.26
CA SER A 124 23.24 1.54 -2.73
C SER A 124 23.80 2.84 -3.32
N GLU A 125 23.47 3.99 -2.73
CA GLU A 125 24.00 5.30 -3.11
C GLU A 125 25.51 5.38 -2.85
N ASN A 126 25.98 4.93 -1.67
CA ASN A 126 27.41 4.83 -1.39
C ASN A 126 28.15 3.90 -2.37
N LYS A 127 27.57 2.74 -2.73
CA LYS A 127 28.15 1.85 -3.75
C LYS A 127 28.21 2.52 -5.13
N LEU A 128 27.15 3.23 -5.53
CA LEU A 128 27.11 3.97 -6.80
C LEU A 128 28.14 5.11 -6.82
N MET A 129 28.29 5.85 -5.71
CA MET A 129 29.25 6.93 -5.58
C MET A 129 30.70 6.41 -5.53
N ALA A 130 30.95 5.27 -4.88
CA ALA A 130 32.24 4.58 -4.93
C ALA A 130 32.57 4.10 -6.36
N GLY A 131 31.59 3.57 -7.09
CA GLY A 131 31.75 3.22 -8.51
C GLY A 131 32.10 4.43 -9.38
N LYS A 132 31.40 5.56 -9.21
CA LYS A 132 31.72 6.83 -9.88
C LYS A 132 33.13 7.32 -9.53
N LEU A 133 33.52 7.25 -8.25
CA LEU A 133 34.85 7.64 -7.79
C LEU A 133 35.94 6.79 -8.47
N ASN A 134 35.77 5.46 -8.48
CA ASN A 134 36.70 4.54 -9.15
C ASN A 134 36.83 4.87 -10.64
N THR A 135 35.74 5.11 -11.37
CA THR A 135 35.84 5.54 -12.79
C THR A 135 36.57 6.88 -12.95
N LEU A 136 36.42 7.81 -12.00
CA LEU A 136 37.12 9.10 -12.03
C LEU A 136 38.62 8.94 -11.73
N GLU A 137 38.97 8.02 -10.83
CA GLU A 137 40.35 7.62 -10.55
C GLU A 137 41.00 6.91 -11.76
N GLU A 138 40.26 6.04 -12.47
CA GLU A 138 40.68 5.45 -13.75
C GLU A 138 40.92 6.53 -14.82
N PHE A 139 39.99 7.47 -15.00
CA PHE A 139 40.19 8.62 -15.91
C PHE A 139 41.42 9.45 -15.55
N ARG A 140 41.68 9.64 -14.24
CA ARG A 140 42.85 10.36 -13.75
C ARG A 140 44.14 9.60 -14.04
N ALA A 141 44.16 8.28 -13.82
CA ALA A 141 45.30 7.41 -14.13
C ALA A 141 45.61 7.38 -15.64
N ILE A 142 44.58 7.27 -16.48
CA ILE A 142 44.71 7.33 -17.96
C ILE A 142 45.28 8.68 -18.40
N ARG A 143 44.78 9.79 -17.84
CA ARG A 143 45.28 11.13 -18.13
C ARG A 143 46.75 11.28 -17.70
N ASP A 144 47.12 10.78 -16.53
CA ASP A 144 48.47 10.93 -15.99
C ASP A 144 49.49 10.05 -16.75
N ASP A 145 49.07 8.87 -17.22
CA ASP A 145 49.86 8.05 -18.16
C ASP A 145 49.98 8.70 -19.55
N LEU A 146 48.92 9.34 -20.05
CA LEU A 146 48.95 10.09 -21.31
C LEU A 146 49.88 11.32 -21.21
N MET A 147 49.82 12.07 -20.11
CA MET A 147 50.75 13.18 -19.83
C MET A 147 52.20 12.69 -19.82
N ARG A 148 52.49 11.59 -19.11
CA ARG A 148 53.83 10.99 -19.08
C ARG A 148 54.32 10.55 -20.47
N LYS A 149 53.42 10.05 -21.32
CA LYS A 149 53.73 9.71 -22.73
C LYS A 149 54.04 10.97 -23.56
N PHE A 150 53.30 12.06 -23.35
CA PHE A 150 53.59 13.35 -23.99
C PHE A 150 54.93 13.93 -23.54
N GLU A 151 55.18 14.00 -22.22
CA GLU A 151 56.46 14.47 -21.66
C GLU A 151 57.65 13.66 -22.21
N LYS A 152 57.50 12.33 -22.31
CA LYS A 152 58.52 11.47 -22.91
C LYS A 152 58.71 11.75 -24.40
N GLN A 153 57.64 11.89 -25.18
CA GLN A 153 57.73 12.21 -26.61
C GLN A 153 58.38 13.58 -26.84
N GLU A 154 58.04 14.58 -26.04
CA GLU A 154 58.64 15.92 -26.09
C GLU A 154 60.14 15.85 -25.75
N GLN A 155 60.52 15.09 -24.71
CA GLN A 155 61.91 14.83 -24.39
C GLN A 155 62.64 14.13 -25.55
N ASP A 156 62.09 13.04 -26.10
CA ASP A 156 62.63 12.31 -27.26
C ASP A 156 62.79 13.24 -28.49
N PHE A 157 61.85 14.17 -28.74
CA PHE A 157 61.97 15.19 -29.78
C PHE A 157 63.11 16.18 -29.54
N THR A 158 63.26 16.72 -28.32
CA THR A 158 64.41 17.61 -28.00
C THR A 158 65.75 16.89 -28.16
N ASP A 159 65.79 15.61 -27.79
CA ASP A 159 66.95 14.73 -27.94
C ASP A 159 67.29 14.47 -29.41
N GLN A 160 66.28 14.24 -30.26
CA GLN A 160 66.44 14.13 -31.71
C GLN A 160 66.91 15.46 -32.32
N GLU A 161 66.33 16.59 -31.94
CA GLU A 161 66.73 17.91 -32.44
C GLU A 161 68.21 18.21 -32.09
N MET A 162 68.64 17.87 -30.87
CA MET A 162 70.04 17.98 -30.45
C MET A 162 70.97 17.02 -31.21
N LYS A 163 70.52 15.79 -31.49
CA LYS A 163 71.24 14.83 -32.36
C LYS A 163 71.37 15.36 -33.79
N TYR A 164 70.31 15.89 -34.39
CA TYR A 164 70.35 16.49 -35.72
C TYR A 164 71.25 17.72 -35.78
N LYS A 165 71.17 18.65 -34.80
CA LYS A 165 72.10 19.80 -34.69
C LYS A 165 73.57 19.33 -34.64
N ARG A 166 73.87 18.27 -33.88
CA ARG A 166 75.23 17.68 -33.84
C ARG A 166 75.64 17.06 -35.17
N VAL A 167 74.76 16.28 -35.82
CA VAL A 167 75.03 15.66 -37.12
C VAL A 167 75.25 16.72 -38.20
N ILE A 168 74.44 17.78 -38.24
CA ILE A 168 74.63 18.92 -39.15
C ILE A 168 76.01 19.54 -38.91
N TYR A 169 76.35 19.91 -37.68
CA TYR A 169 77.67 20.45 -37.35
C TYR A 169 78.83 19.51 -37.72
N GLU A 170 78.70 18.21 -37.51
CA GLU A 170 79.71 17.23 -37.92
C GLU A 170 79.82 17.08 -39.45
N THR A 171 78.70 17.08 -40.17
CA THR A 171 78.69 16.99 -41.64
C THR A 171 79.21 18.27 -42.27
N GLU A 172 78.85 19.45 -41.76
CA GLU A 172 79.43 20.74 -42.14
C GLU A 172 80.95 20.76 -41.88
N LYS A 173 81.39 20.33 -40.70
CA LYS A 173 82.82 20.19 -40.38
C LYS A 173 83.54 19.24 -41.34
N LYS A 174 82.98 18.04 -41.59
CA LYS A 174 83.52 17.05 -42.54
C LYS A 174 83.53 17.60 -43.97
N PHE A 175 82.51 18.37 -44.37
CA PHE A 175 82.40 19.00 -45.68
C PHE A 175 83.41 20.15 -45.86
N VAL A 176 83.62 20.98 -44.83
CA VAL A 176 84.66 22.03 -44.86
C VAL A 176 86.05 21.41 -44.97
N ILE A 177 86.36 20.39 -44.15
CA ILE A 177 87.64 19.65 -44.23
C ILE A 177 87.77 18.95 -45.58
N GLY A 178 86.72 18.31 -46.07
CA GLY A 178 86.67 17.61 -47.34
C GLY A 178 86.85 18.54 -48.55
N LYS A 179 86.26 19.74 -48.51
CA LYS A 179 86.45 20.80 -49.51
C LYS A 179 87.89 21.28 -49.54
N ASP A 180 88.52 21.48 -48.39
CA ASP A 180 89.94 21.90 -48.33
C ASP A 180 90.90 20.77 -48.73
N LYS A 181 90.56 19.50 -48.42
CA LYS A 181 91.28 18.32 -48.92
C LYS A 181 91.13 18.19 -50.44
N LEU A 182 89.92 18.34 -50.98
CA LEU A 182 89.64 18.30 -52.42
C LEU A 182 90.31 19.46 -53.15
N LYS A 183 90.41 20.66 -52.56
CA LYS A 183 91.20 21.76 -53.14
C LYS A 183 92.69 21.38 -53.26
N LYS A 184 93.29 20.86 -52.19
CA LYS A 184 94.69 20.39 -52.22
C LYS A 184 94.90 19.23 -53.20
N GLU A 185 93.94 18.31 -53.28
CA GLU A 185 93.96 17.20 -54.23
C GLU A 185 93.74 17.65 -55.67
N MET A 186 92.92 18.67 -55.91
CA MET A 186 92.72 19.27 -57.23
C MET A 186 93.94 20.08 -57.65
N GLU A 187 94.58 20.82 -56.75
CA GLU A 187 95.88 21.48 -56.99
C GLU A 187 96.95 20.44 -57.35
N ALA A 188 97.08 19.37 -56.57
CA ALA A 188 97.99 18.26 -56.84
C ALA A 188 97.64 17.47 -58.12
N SER A 189 96.34 17.31 -58.42
CA SER A 189 95.86 16.59 -59.61
C SER A 189 95.88 17.44 -60.87
N LEU A 190 95.83 18.77 -60.82
CA LEU A 190 96.18 19.61 -61.97
C LEU A 190 97.69 19.48 -62.26
N LEU A 191 98.51 19.47 -61.21
CA LEU A 191 99.96 19.26 -61.30
C LEU A 191 100.27 17.89 -61.93
N LYS A 192 99.60 16.83 -61.45
CA LYS A 192 99.73 15.48 -62.00
C LYS A 192 99.09 15.35 -63.39
N LEU A 193 97.93 15.94 -63.64
CA LEU A 193 97.28 15.88 -64.95
C LEU A 193 98.11 16.60 -66.02
N ALA A 194 98.81 17.70 -65.68
CA ALA A 194 99.77 18.31 -66.60
C ALA A 194 100.91 17.37 -67.00
N GLN A 195 101.31 16.47 -66.10
CA GLN A 195 102.32 15.42 -66.33
C GLN A 195 101.72 14.22 -67.09
N ASP A 196 100.59 13.69 -66.61
CA ASP A 196 99.85 12.59 -67.23
C ASP A 196 99.33 12.95 -68.65
N PHE A 197 99.08 14.22 -68.99
CA PHE A 197 98.69 14.62 -70.36
C PHE A 197 99.87 14.52 -71.34
N GLN A 198 101.09 14.67 -70.83
CA GLN A 198 102.32 14.47 -71.59
C GLN A 198 102.54 12.96 -71.83
N ASP A 199 102.37 12.14 -70.78
CA ASP A 199 102.55 10.68 -70.85
C ASP A 199 101.40 9.97 -71.61
N ALA A 200 100.14 10.42 -71.46
CA ALA A 200 98.97 9.82 -72.12
C ALA A 200 98.90 10.08 -73.63
N THR A 201 99.66 11.07 -74.13
CA THR A 201 99.83 11.26 -75.58
C THR A 201 100.70 10.13 -76.19
N GLU A 202 101.59 9.54 -75.40
CA GLU A 202 102.47 8.43 -75.80
C GLU A 202 101.74 7.06 -75.77
N LEU A 203 100.78 6.88 -74.86
CA LEU A 203 100.08 5.60 -74.66
C LEU A 203 98.87 5.35 -75.59
N ARG A 204 98.72 6.10 -76.69
CA ARG A 204 97.48 6.15 -77.52
C ARG A 204 97.20 4.93 -78.42
N ILE A 205 97.88 3.78 -78.27
CA ILE A 205 97.70 2.63 -79.19
C ILE A 205 97.73 1.27 -78.48
N ALA A 206 96.54 0.73 -78.19
CA ALA A 206 96.31 -0.73 -78.10
C ALA A 206 94.83 -1.06 -78.34
N ALA A 207 94.48 -1.49 -79.56
CA ALA A 207 93.08 -1.69 -79.97
C ALA A 207 92.34 -2.87 -79.29
N SER A 208 93.04 -3.70 -78.51
CA SER A 208 92.47 -4.86 -77.81
C SER A 208 91.45 -4.46 -76.74
N THR A 209 91.73 -3.40 -75.98
CA THR A 209 90.90 -2.94 -74.85
C THR A 209 89.48 -2.57 -75.27
N HIS A 210 89.32 -2.00 -76.47
CA HIS A 210 88.01 -1.63 -77.03
C HIS A 210 87.12 -2.82 -77.44
N ARG A 211 87.64 -4.05 -77.50
CA ARG A 211 86.82 -5.25 -77.71
C ARG A 211 86.17 -5.69 -76.40
N VAL A 212 86.97 -5.86 -75.34
CA VAL A 212 86.52 -6.29 -74.00
C VAL A 212 85.48 -5.31 -73.42
N ILE A 213 85.66 -4.01 -73.63
CA ILE A 213 84.69 -2.98 -73.19
C ILE A 213 83.29 -3.18 -73.82
N ARG A 214 83.21 -3.53 -75.12
CA ARG A 214 81.91 -3.71 -75.80
C ARG A 214 81.15 -4.94 -75.32
N GLU A 215 81.86 -6.03 -75.04
CA GLU A 215 81.30 -7.26 -74.48
C GLU A 215 80.80 -7.04 -73.04
N ASN A 216 81.57 -6.32 -72.21
CA ASN A 216 81.13 -5.93 -70.88
C ASN A 216 79.88 -5.03 -70.90
N ILE A 217 79.77 -4.10 -71.86
CA ILE A 217 78.56 -3.27 -72.02
C ILE A 217 77.35 -4.13 -72.39
N ALA A 218 77.49 -5.12 -73.27
CA ALA A 218 76.40 -6.03 -73.62
C ALA A 218 75.92 -6.85 -72.40
N ILE A 219 76.85 -7.45 -71.65
CA ILE A 219 76.53 -8.24 -70.45
C ILE A 219 75.87 -7.37 -69.37
N ASN A 220 76.35 -6.14 -69.13
CA ASN A 220 75.72 -5.24 -68.17
C ASN A 220 74.30 -4.82 -68.61
N ASN A 221 74.06 -4.59 -69.90
CA ASN A 221 72.71 -4.28 -70.40
C ASN A 221 71.73 -5.46 -70.19
N GLU A 222 72.19 -6.70 -70.35
CA GLU A 222 71.37 -7.88 -70.05
C GLU A 222 71.13 -8.04 -68.54
N LEU A 223 72.15 -7.81 -67.71
CA LEU A 223 72.04 -7.80 -66.25
C LEU A 223 71.03 -6.75 -65.77
N ASP A 224 71.09 -5.53 -66.29
CA ASP A 224 70.16 -4.44 -65.98
C ASP A 224 68.73 -4.77 -66.41
N SER A 225 68.56 -5.46 -67.54
CA SER A 225 67.26 -5.96 -68.00
C SER A 225 66.69 -7.00 -67.01
N ILE A 226 67.52 -7.98 -66.60
CA ILE A 226 67.13 -9.00 -65.61
C ILE A 226 66.79 -8.35 -64.27
N LEU A 227 67.62 -7.46 -63.74
CA LEU A 227 67.37 -6.71 -62.50
C LEU A 227 66.07 -5.87 -62.59
N SER A 228 65.80 -5.25 -63.74
CA SER A 228 64.55 -4.52 -63.99
C SER A 228 63.32 -5.42 -63.94
N THR A 229 63.39 -6.63 -64.51
CA THR A 229 62.28 -7.61 -64.44
C THR A 229 62.10 -8.20 -63.04
N GLN A 230 63.20 -8.50 -62.34
CA GLN A 230 63.18 -8.97 -60.95
C GLN A 230 62.55 -7.93 -60.02
N SER A 231 62.92 -6.65 -60.16
CA SER A 231 62.33 -5.54 -59.40
C SER A 231 60.81 -5.41 -59.65
N LYS A 232 60.37 -5.48 -60.92
CA LYS A 232 58.94 -5.45 -61.27
C LYS A 232 58.16 -6.64 -60.72
N LEU A 233 58.75 -7.84 -60.69
CA LEU A 233 58.13 -9.03 -60.09
C LEU A 233 58.06 -8.91 -58.56
N ALA A 234 59.09 -8.39 -57.91
CA ALA A 234 59.07 -8.13 -56.46
C ALA A 234 57.99 -7.10 -56.09
N GLU A 235 57.86 -6.00 -56.83
CA GLU A 235 56.78 -5.03 -56.66
C GLU A 235 55.38 -5.64 -56.82
N GLN A 236 55.18 -6.50 -57.84
CA GLN A 236 53.90 -7.17 -58.04
C GLN A 236 53.58 -8.13 -56.90
N ASN A 237 54.58 -8.86 -56.41
CA ASN A 237 54.43 -9.78 -55.28
C ASN A 237 54.05 -9.04 -53.99
N GLU A 238 54.72 -7.93 -53.66
CA GLU A 238 54.30 -7.11 -52.50
C GLU A 238 52.90 -6.50 -52.69
N LYS A 239 52.54 -6.02 -53.89
CA LYS A 239 51.18 -5.54 -54.18
C LYS A 239 50.12 -6.64 -53.98
N TYR A 240 50.41 -7.90 -54.34
CA TYR A 240 49.51 -9.02 -54.06
C TYR A 240 49.43 -9.35 -52.57
N LYS A 241 50.55 -9.36 -51.82
CA LYS A 241 50.53 -9.54 -50.36
C LYS A 241 49.75 -8.44 -49.64
N GLU A 242 49.87 -7.18 -50.09
CA GLU A 242 49.11 -6.06 -49.55
C GLU A 242 47.63 -6.16 -49.88
N SER A 243 47.28 -6.54 -51.12
CA SER A 243 45.89 -6.84 -51.52
C SER A 243 45.30 -8.02 -50.74
N GLU A 244 46.10 -9.03 -50.38
CA GLU A 244 45.64 -10.16 -49.57
C GLU A 244 45.44 -9.76 -48.10
N ARG A 245 46.40 -9.02 -47.50
CA ARG A 245 46.27 -8.49 -46.13
C ARG A 245 45.04 -7.62 -45.98
N THR A 246 44.82 -6.68 -46.90
CA THR A 246 43.65 -5.79 -46.90
C THR A 246 42.34 -6.57 -47.08
N ALA A 247 42.30 -7.57 -47.96
CA ALA A 247 41.15 -8.45 -48.11
C ALA A 247 40.82 -9.22 -46.82
N ARG A 248 41.82 -9.82 -46.15
CA ARG A 248 41.63 -10.52 -44.86
C ARG A 248 41.08 -9.59 -43.78
N ILE A 249 41.66 -8.39 -43.61
CA ILE A 249 41.18 -7.38 -42.65
C ILE A 249 39.73 -6.98 -42.95
N SER A 250 39.37 -6.80 -44.23
CA SER A 250 38.00 -6.47 -44.60
C SER A 250 36.99 -7.58 -44.31
N MET A 251 37.42 -8.85 -44.37
CA MET A 251 36.59 -10.01 -44.02
C MET A 251 36.37 -10.09 -42.51
N GLU A 252 37.44 -9.94 -41.72
CA GLU A 252 37.39 -9.92 -40.24
C GLU A 252 36.48 -8.81 -39.71
N LEU A 253 36.59 -7.60 -40.25
CA LEU A 253 35.70 -6.48 -39.91
C LEU A 253 34.22 -6.78 -40.26
N ALA A 254 33.95 -7.39 -41.42
CA ALA A 254 32.60 -7.75 -41.82
C ALA A 254 31.99 -8.86 -40.94
N GLU A 255 32.80 -9.80 -40.47
CA GLU A 255 32.39 -10.82 -39.50
C GLU A 255 32.09 -10.21 -38.12
N GLU A 256 32.94 -9.30 -37.63
CA GLU A 256 32.67 -8.55 -36.40
C GLU A 256 31.37 -7.73 -36.48
N GLU A 257 31.13 -7.03 -37.60
CA GLU A 257 29.90 -6.26 -37.81
C GLU A 257 28.66 -7.15 -37.85
N ARG A 258 28.75 -8.31 -38.51
CA ARG A 258 27.69 -9.33 -38.53
C ARG A 258 27.37 -9.83 -37.11
N ASP A 259 28.37 -10.14 -36.30
CA ASP A 259 28.15 -10.61 -34.92
C ASP A 259 27.64 -9.50 -33.99
N LYS A 260 28.09 -8.25 -34.15
CA LYS A 260 27.53 -7.08 -33.46
C LYS A 260 26.04 -6.89 -33.82
N ALA A 261 25.67 -7.04 -35.10
CA ALA A 261 24.29 -6.95 -35.57
C ALA A 261 23.40 -8.09 -35.04
N ILE A 262 23.91 -9.34 -35.05
CA ILE A 262 23.20 -10.50 -34.49
C ILE A 262 23.01 -10.35 -32.98
N ASN A 263 24.04 -9.94 -32.24
CA ASN A 263 23.93 -9.69 -30.80
C ASN A 263 22.91 -8.59 -30.48
N LYS A 264 22.88 -7.50 -31.26
CA LYS A 264 21.85 -6.46 -31.15
C LYS A 264 20.45 -7.01 -31.39
N SER A 265 20.26 -7.82 -32.43
CA SER A 265 18.99 -8.49 -32.75
C SER A 265 18.54 -9.43 -31.62
N ILE A 266 19.44 -10.24 -31.07
CA ILE A 266 19.15 -11.14 -29.93
C ILE A 266 18.74 -10.34 -28.69
N VAL A 267 19.42 -9.23 -28.38
CA VAL A 267 19.04 -8.36 -27.26
C VAL A 267 17.67 -7.71 -27.49
N GLN A 268 17.40 -7.20 -28.69
CA GLN A 268 16.10 -6.65 -29.06
C GLN A 268 14.98 -7.70 -28.94
N GLN A 269 15.20 -8.93 -29.43
CA GLN A 269 14.23 -10.03 -29.29
C GLN A 269 14.00 -10.41 -27.82
N LYS A 270 15.04 -10.40 -26.97
CA LYS A 270 14.89 -10.62 -25.52
C LYS A 270 14.03 -9.54 -24.87
N VAL A 271 14.23 -8.27 -25.22
CA VAL A 271 13.42 -7.15 -24.72
C VAL A 271 11.97 -7.26 -25.22
N ILE A 272 11.75 -7.57 -26.50
CA ILE A 272 10.41 -7.81 -27.06
C ILE A 272 9.71 -8.95 -26.30
N ASN A 273 10.41 -10.07 -26.07
CA ASN A 273 9.86 -11.20 -25.33
C ASN A 273 9.51 -10.84 -23.87
N GLN A 274 10.37 -10.08 -23.18
CA GLN A 274 10.10 -9.60 -21.81
C GLN A 274 8.92 -8.62 -21.75
N LEU A 275 8.82 -7.69 -22.71
CA LEU A 275 7.70 -6.77 -22.80
C LEU A 275 6.39 -7.50 -23.14
N THR A 276 6.47 -8.53 -24.00
CA THR A 276 5.34 -9.39 -24.37
C THR A 276 4.84 -10.21 -23.17
N THR A 277 5.73 -10.80 -22.38
CA THR A 277 5.31 -11.53 -21.17
C THR A 277 4.75 -10.60 -20.10
N ALA A 278 5.33 -9.41 -19.91
CA ALA A 278 4.81 -8.38 -19.02
C ALA A 278 3.40 -7.92 -19.42
N PHE A 279 3.18 -7.66 -20.72
CA PHE A 279 1.86 -7.32 -21.27
C PHE A 279 0.84 -8.46 -21.08
N GLN A 280 1.25 -9.71 -21.31
CA GLN A 280 0.39 -10.88 -21.05
C GLN A 280 0.04 -11.06 -19.57
N SER A 281 0.95 -10.76 -18.63
CA SER A 281 0.62 -10.74 -17.20
C SER A 281 -0.32 -9.60 -16.85
N LEU A 282 -0.10 -8.39 -17.38
CA LEU A 282 -0.95 -7.23 -17.13
C LEU A 282 -2.38 -7.43 -17.66
N ASN A 283 -2.54 -8.05 -18.84
CA ASN A 283 -3.86 -8.41 -19.36
C ASN A 283 -4.58 -9.47 -18.50
N LYS A 284 -3.85 -10.44 -17.93
CA LYS A 284 -4.44 -11.41 -16.98
C LYS A 284 -4.88 -10.73 -15.69
N GLU A 285 -4.09 -9.80 -15.17
CA GLU A 285 -4.44 -9.01 -13.99
C GLU A 285 -5.65 -8.10 -14.25
N LYS A 286 -5.67 -7.41 -15.40
CA LYS A 286 -6.83 -6.62 -15.86
C LYS A 286 -8.11 -7.46 -15.91
N ALA A 287 -8.08 -8.65 -16.51
CA ALA A 287 -9.24 -9.54 -16.57
C ALA A 287 -9.71 -10.01 -15.18
N ILE A 288 -8.80 -10.23 -14.23
CA ILE A 288 -9.14 -10.53 -12.84
C ILE A 288 -9.77 -9.31 -12.15
N PHE A 289 -9.26 -8.11 -12.41
CA PHE A 289 -9.80 -6.86 -11.88
C PHE A 289 -11.20 -6.57 -12.42
N GLU A 290 -11.41 -6.70 -13.73
CA GLU A 290 -12.72 -6.55 -14.38
C GLU A 290 -13.75 -7.53 -13.81
N LYS A 291 -13.37 -8.80 -13.60
CA LYS A 291 -14.23 -9.78 -12.93
C LYS A 291 -14.58 -9.36 -11.50
N ARG A 292 -13.60 -8.91 -10.70
CA ARG A 292 -13.85 -8.42 -9.33
C ARG A 292 -14.75 -7.19 -9.32
N ASN A 293 -14.61 -6.30 -10.29
CA ASN A 293 -15.45 -5.11 -10.42
C ASN A 293 -16.90 -5.48 -10.75
N TYR A 294 -17.12 -6.45 -11.65
CA TYR A 294 -18.44 -7.02 -11.92
C TYR A 294 -19.05 -7.69 -10.68
N ASP A 295 -18.29 -8.53 -9.98
CA ASP A 295 -18.76 -9.19 -8.73
C ASP A 295 -19.13 -8.14 -7.65
N PHE A 296 -18.36 -7.04 -7.57
CA PHE A 296 -18.65 -5.90 -6.67
C PHE A 296 -19.92 -5.14 -7.06
N GLU A 297 -20.11 -4.84 -8.35
CA GLU A 297 -21.31 -4.15 -8.86
C GLU A 297 -22.59 -4.97 -8.61
N VAL A 298 -22.53 -6.29 -8.84
CA VAL A 298 -23.63 -7.23 -8.52
C VAL A 298 -23.94 -7.23 -7.03
N LEU A 299 -22.91 -7.23 -6.17
CA LEU A 299 -23.10 -7.18 -4.71
C LEU A 299 -23.65 -5.82 -4.25
N GLN A 300 -23.19 -4.72 -4.83
CA GLN A 300 -23.68 -3.37 -4.54
C GLN A 300 -25.16 -3.23 -4.94
N ALA A 301 -25.55 -3.74 -6.12
CA ALA A 301 -26.95 -3.79 -6.54
C ALA A 301 -27.82 -4.65 -5.61
N LYS A 302 -27.28 -5.75 -5.05
CA LYS A 302 -27.97 -6.58 -4.05
C LYS A 302 -28.14 -5.83 -2.72
N ILE A 303 -27.11 -5.12 -2.25
CA ILE A 303 -27.17 -4.29 -1.05
C ILE A 303 -28.24 -3.20 -1.21
N GLN A 304 -28.25 -2.47 -2.34
CA GLN A 304 -29.26 -1.44 -2.60
C GLN A 304 -30.71 -1.98 -2.60
N LYS A 305 -30.94 -3.21 -3.09
CA LYS A 305 -32.25 -3.87 -3.01
C LYS A 305 -32.64 -4.16 -1.56
N LEU A 306 -31.75 -4.79 -0.80
CA LEU A 306 -31.98 -5.10 0.62
C LEU A 306 -32.18 -3.84 1.48
N THR A 307 -31.47 -2.74 1.20
CA THR A 307 -31.69 -1.44 1.86
C THR A 307 -33.11 -0.93 1.62
N LYS A 308 -33.59 -0.92 0.37
CA LYS A 308 -34.96 -0.51 0.02
C LYS A 308 -36.03 -1.41 0.63
N GLU A 309 -35.78 -2.72 0.69
CA GLU A 309 -36.66 -3.68 1.38
C GLU A 309 -36.71 -3.39 2.88
N ASN A 310 -35.57 -3.12 3.53
CA ASN A 310 -35.50 -2.78 4.95
C ASN A 310 -36.19 -1.44 5.27
N GLU A 311 -36.02 -0.41 4.42
CA GLU A 311 -36.75 0.86 4.52
C GLU A 311 -38.27 0.66 4.45
N ASN A 312 -38.74 -0.21 3.54
CA ASN A 312 -40.15 -0.59 3.43
C ASN A 312 -40.64 -1.33 4.68
N PHE A 313 -39.87 -2.28 5.22
CA PHE A 313 -40.22 -2.95 6.48
C PHE A 313 -40.26 -1.97 7.67
N CYS A 314 -39.32 -1.04 7.78
CA CYS A 314 -39.36 0.02 8.80
C CYS A 314 -40.61 0.92 8.67
N LEU A 315 -41.04 1.23 7.44
CA LEU A 315 -42.28 1.97 7.21
C LEU A 315 -43.52 1.17 7.64
N GLN A 316 -43.57 -0.13 7.31
CA GLN A 316 -44.66 -1.02 7.72
C GLN A 316 -44.73 -1.17 9.24
N VAL A 317 -43.59 -1.35 9.92
CA VAL A 317 -43.52 -1.38 11.39
C VAL A 317 -44.09 -0.09 11.99
N ARG A 318 -43.68 1.09 11.50
CA ARG A 318 -44.19 2.38 11.98
C ARG A 318 -45.71 2.52 11.81
N ILE A 319 -46.27 2.06 10.69
CA ILE A 319 -47.72 2.05 10.45
C ILE A 319 -48.43 1.11 11.44
N LEU A 320 -47.86 -0.08 11.70
CA LEU A 320 -48.40 -1.04 12.66
C LEU A 320 -48.33 -0.51 14.11
N GLU A 321 -47.24 0.16 14.49
CA GLU A 321 -47.09 0.85 15.78
C GLU A 321 -48.15 1.94 15.97
N GLN A 322 -48.36 2.79 14.94
CA GLN A 322 -49.40 3.82 14.97
C GLN A 322 -50.81 3.21 15.13
N ASN A 323 -51.11 2.16 14.37
CA ASN A 323 -52.38 1.44 14.46
C ASN A 323 -52.57 0.75 15.82
N PHE A 324 -51.48 0.19 16.38
CA PHE A 324 -51.48 -0.38 17.73
C PHE A 324 -51.77 0.68 18.78
N HIS A 325 -51.07 1.81 18.75
CA HIS A 325 -51.31 2.93 19.66
C HIS A 325 -52.74 3.46 19.57
N ALA A 326 -53.29 3.65 18.38
CA ALA A 326 -54.69 4.04 18.20
C ALA A 326 -55.65 3.03 18.86
N LYS A 327 -55.46 1.74 18.60
CA LYS A 327 -56.29 0.67 19.18
C LYS A 327 -56.15 0.56 20.70
N THR A 328 -54.95 0.73 21.25
CA THR A 328 -54.73 0.79 22.71
C THR A 328 -55.41 2.01 23.33
N THR A 329 -55.36 3.16 22.67
CA THR A 329 -56.05 4.37 23.12
C THR A 329 -57.57 4.18 23.15
N ASP A 330 -58.17 3.58 22.12
CA ASP A 330 -59.60 3.30 22.08
C ASP A 330 -60.02 2.23 23.11
N GLN A 331 -59.22 1.17 23.28
CA GLN A 331 -59.40 0.21 24.36
C GLN A 331 -59.36 0.88 25.74
N ASN A 332 -58.44 1.83 25.96
CA ASN A 332 -58.36 2.59 27.21
C ASN A 332 -59.59 3.49 27.43
N LYS A 333 -60.13 4.14 26.38
CA LYS A 333 -61.41 4.88 26.45
C LYS A 333 -62.54 3.96 26.93
N HIS A 334 -62.70 2.80 26.28
CA HIS A 334 -63.75 1.84 26.64
C HIS A 334 -63.57 1.25 28.06
N ILE A 335 -62.34 1.02 28.53
CA ILE A 335 -62.07 0.62 29.91
C ILE A 335 -62.53 1.71 30.90
N VAL A 336 -62.25 2.98 30.60
CA VAL A 336 -62.69 4.12 31.43
C VAL A 336 -64.22 4.23 31.43
N GLU A 337 -64.86 4.20 30.26
CA GLU A 337 -66.33 4.21 30.09
C GLU A 337 -66.99 3.06 30.86
N PHE A 338 -66.51 1.83 30.68
CA PHE A 338 -66.99 0.66 31.41
C PHE A 338 -66.82 0.83 32.93
N SER A 339 -65.73 1.46 33.39
CA SER A 339 -65.54 1.76 34.81
C SER A 339 -66.55 2.79 35.36
N LYS A 340 -66.99 3.76 34.54
CA LYS A 340 -68.04 4.74 34.89
C LYS A 340 -69.39 4.04 35.01
N VAL A 341 -69.80 3.34 33.95
CA VAL A 341 -71.07 2.58 33.90
C VAL A 341 -71.15 1.52 35.00
N LYS A 342 -70.03 0.89 35.37
CA LYS A 342 -69.96 -0.04 36.50
C LYS A 342 -70.17 0.64 37.85
N LYS A 343 -69.65 1.86 38.04
CA LYS A 343 -69.89 2.68 39.26
C LYS A 343 -71.34 3.17 39.32
N GLU A 344 -71.92 3.59 38.21
CA GLU A 344 -73.33 3.98 38.11
C GLU A 344 -74.27 2.81 38.41
N ASN A 345 -74.05 1.64 37.81
CA ASN A 345 -74.80 0.42 38.13
C ASN A 345 -74.67 0.04 39.62
N ALA A 346 -73.50 0.22 40.24
CA ALA A 346 -73.33 -0.02 41.67
C ALA A 346 -74.13 0.98 42.53
N LYS A 347 -74.14 2.28 42.17
CA LYS A 347 -74.98 3.30 42.82
C LYS A 347 -76.47 2.96 42.68
N LEU A 348 -76.92 2.66 41.46
CA LEU A 348 -78.33 2.36 41.17
C LEU A 348 -78.79 1.07 41.87
N LYS A 349 -77.94 0.04 41.93
CA LYS A 349 -78.19 -1.18 42.72
C LYS A 349 -78.32 -0.90 44.21
N LYS A 350 -77.52 0.02 44.77
CA LYS A 350 -77.65 0.46 46.18
C LYS A 350 -78.98 1.17 46.41
N ILE A 351 -79.37 2.11 45.54
CA ILE A 351 -80.69 2.77 45.61
C ILE A 351 -81.83 1.77 45.49
N LEU A 352 -81.74 0.78 44.59
CA LEU A 352 -82.75 -0.27 44.44
C LEU A 352 -82.86 -1.14 45.70
N GLN A 353 -81.75 -1.45 46.38
CA GLN A 353 -81.76 -2.14 47.68
C GLN A 353 -82.35 -1.25 48.80
N GLU A 354 -82.04 0.04 48.83
CA GLU A 354 -82.63 1.00 49.78
C GLU A 354 -84.14 1.16 49.56
N ALA A 355 -84.59 1.19 48.30
CA ALA A 355 -86.00 1.20 47.93
C ALA A 355 -86.72 -0.12 48.28
N ALA A 356 -86.13 -1.28 47.94
CA ALA A 356 -86.70 -2.58 48.29
C ALA A 356 -86.84 -2.75 49.81
N THR A 357 -85.85 -2.31 50.59
CA THR A 357 -85.92 -2.33 52.07
C THR A 357 -86.92 -1.32 52.63
N ALA A 358 -87.11 -0.15 51.99
CA ALA A 358 -88.17 0.79 52.36
C ALA A 358 -89.58 0.23 52.06
N VAL A 359 -89.79 -0.45 50.92
CA VAL A 359 -91.04 -1.14 50.59
C VAL A 359 -91.30 -2.29 51.58
N GLN A 360 -90.29 -3.08 51.93
CA GLN A 360 -90.43 -4.11 52.97
C GLN A 360 -90.76 -3.51 54.35
N ALA A 361 -90.21 -2.35 54.71
CA ALA A 361 -90.57 -1.65 55.93
C ALA A 361 -92.02 -1.14 55.90
N ALA A 362 -92.47 -0.60 54.76
CA ALA A 362 -93.85 -0.16 54.55
C ALA A 362 -94.86 -1.32 54.69
N LEU A 363 -94.58 -2.48 54.09
CA LEU A 363 -95.42 -3.68 54.20
C LEU A 363 -95.46 -4.26 55.63
N LYS A 364 -94.37 -4.15 56.39
CA LYS A 364 -94.34 -4.52 57.82
C LYS A 364 -95.13 -3.51 58.68
N LEU A 365 -95.06 -2.23 58.35
CA LEU A 365 -95.86 -1.18 59.00
C LEU A 365 -97.37 -1.37 58.80
N ASP A 366 -97.77 -1.86 57.63
CA ASP A 366 -99.16 -2.23 57.36
C ASP A 366 -99.62 -3.42 58.24
N GLN A 367 -98.76 -4.43 58.44
CA GLN A 367 -99.02 -5.53 59.38
C GLN A 367 -99.06 -5.07 60.85
N TRP A 368 -98.23 -4.09 61.24
CA TRP A 368 -98.16 -3.56 62.60
C TRP A 368 -99.22 -2.49 62.91
N SER A 369 -99.98 -2.03 61.91
CA SER A 369 -101.06 -1.04 62.07
C SER A 369 -102.19 -1.45 63.02
N SER A 370 -102.29 -2.74 63.35
CA SER A 370 -103.35 -3.32 64.17
C SER A 370 -103.11 -3.32 65.68
N ILE A 371 -101.91 -2.94 66.17
CA ILE A 371 -101.50 -3.22 67.57
C ILE A 371 -101.12 -1.98 68.40
N ASP A 372 -100.46 -0.95 67.83
CA ASP A 372 -100.08 0.27 68.58
C ASP A 372 -100.03 1.51 67.67
N ILE A 373 -100.88 2.50 67.99
CA ILE A 373 -101.06 3.74 67.23
C ILE A 373 -99.87 4.69 67.39
N THR A 374 -99.27 4.73 68.58
CA THR A 374 -98.22 5.72 68.92
C THR A 374 -96.89 5.36 68.25
N ARG A 375 -96.58 4.06 68.22
CA ARG A 375 -95.38 3.53 67.57
C ARG A 375 -95.48 3.59 66.04
N ASN A 376 -96.69 3.41 65.48
CA ASN A 376 -96.96 3.54 64.06
C ASN A 376 -96.56 4.91 63.49
N VAL A 377 -96.84 6.01 64.22
CA VAL A 377 -96.51 7.37 63.78
C VAL A 377 -95.00 7.59 63.65
N MET A 378 -94.21 7.21 64.67
CA MET A 378 -92.75 7.35 64.63
C MET A 378 -92.11 6.49 63.52
N ASP A 379 -92.54 5.23 63.38
CA ASP A 379 -92.02 4.34 62.34
C ASP A 379 -92.41 4.85 60.92
N ARG A 380 -93.56 5.52 60.78
CA ARG A 380 -94.00 6.19 59.55
C ARG A 380 -93.17 7.43 59.21
N GLU A 381 -92.78 8.24 60.19
CA GLU A 381 -91.87 9.38 59.99
C GLU A 381 -90.46 8.94 59.57
N VAL A 382 -89.95 7.86 60.18
CA VAL A 382 -88.68 7.24 59.78
C VAL A 382 -88.75 6.68 58.36
N LEU A 383 -89.87 6.03 57.98
CA LEU A 383 -90.11 5.57 56.62
C LEU A 383 -90.17 6.72 55.61
N LEU A 384 -90.92 7.79 55.90
CA LEU A 384 -91.02 8.97 55.04
C LEU A 384 -89.67 9.67 54.86
N SER A 385 -88.89 9.79 55.93
CA SER A 385 -87.53 10.34 55.89
C SER A 385 -86.60 9.49 55.02
N ARG A 386 -86.71 8.15 55.11
CA ARG A 386 -85.95 7.21 54.26
C ARG A 386 -86.37 7.28 52.78
N LEU A 387 -87.67 7.38 52.50
CA LEU A 387 -88.19 7.57 51.14
C LEU A 387 -87.76 8.90 50.52
N LEU A 388 -87.77 9.99 51.31
CA LEU A 388 -87.24 11.29 50.88
C LEU A 388 -85.73 11.22 50.62
N GLY A 389 -84.98 10.46 51.43
CA GLY A 389 -83.57 10.15 51.19
C GLY A 389 -83.32 9.42 49.87
N ILE A 390 -84.16 8.44 49.53
CA ILE A 390 -84.09 7.70 48.25
C ILE A 390 -84.38 8.62 47.06
N ILE A 391 -85.43 9.44 47.13
CA ILE A 391 -85.82 10.39 46.07
C ILE A 391 -84.73 11.45 45.84
N THR A 392 -84.14 11.97 46.93
CA THR A 392 -83.05 12.96 46.84
C THR A 392 -81.75 12.37 46.31
N GLN A 393 -81.38 11.13 46.69
CA GLN A 393 -80.26 10.41 46.09
C GLN A 393 -80.46 10.17 44.59
N TYR A 394 -81.65 9.73 44.16
CA TYR A 394 -81.96 9.50 42.74
C TYR A 394 -81.84 10.80 41.92
N ARG A 395 -82.44 11.89 42.39
CA ARG A 395 -82.33 13.24 41.79
C ARG A 395 -80.88 13.77 41.72
N GLN A 396 -79.97 13.28 42.57
CA GLN A 396 -78.55 13.63 42.49
C GLN A 396 -77.79 12.82 41.43
N ILE A 397 -78.21 11.59 41.10
CA ILE A 397 -77.61 10.81 39.99
C ILE A 397 -77.96 11.45 38.65
N GLU A 398 -79.23 11.79 38.43
CA GLU A 398 -79.72 12.45 37.21
C GLU A 398 -78.98 13.78 36.92
N LYS A 399 -78.55 14.50 37.96
CA LYS A 399 -77.73 15.71 37.83
C LYS A 399 -76.24 15.44 37.57
N ALA A 400 -75.72 14.29 37.96
CA ALA A 400 -74.29 13.97 37.82
C ALA A 400 -73.90 13.69 36.37
N GLU A 401 -74.76 13.03 35.59
CA GLU A 401 -74.53 12.74 34.16
C GLU A 401 -74.34 14.02 33.32
N SER A 402 -74.95 15.14 33.73
CA SER A 402 -74.85 16.42 33.02
C SER A 402 -73.64 17.29 33.43
N ALA A 403 -72.94 16.96 34.52
CA ALA A 403 -71.89 17.81 35.10
C ALA A 403 -70.46 17.28 34.88
N ASP A 404 -70.29 15.97 34.71
CA ASP A 404 -68.97 15.33 34.55
C ASP A 404 -68.23 15.72 33.25
N THR A 405 -68.90 16.38 32.30
CA THR A 405 -68.29 16.95 31.08
C THR A 405 -67.54 18.27 31.34
N LEU A 406 -67.76 18.92 32.51
CA LEU A 406 -67.13 20.19 32.88
C LEU A 406 -66.24 20.04 34.13
N VAL A 407 -65.30 19.11 34.07
CA VAL A 407 -64.14 19.11 34.99
C VAL A 407 -63.41 20.45 34.85
N SER A 408 -63.34 21.23 35.93
CA SER A 408 -62.84 22.61 35.89
C SER A 408 -61.40 22.70 35.36
N PHE A 409 -61.24 23.20 34.13
CA PHE A 409 -59.94 23.37 33.45
C PHE A 409 -58.91 24.15 34.28
N GLY A 410 -59.35 25.08 35.14
CA GLY A 410 -58.49 25.86 36.05
C GLY A 410 -57.74 25.04 37.14
N ARG A 411 -57.99 23.73 37.28
CA ARG A 411 -57.14 22.84 38.10
C ARG A 411 -55.94 22.26 37.35
N ILE A 412 -55.99 22.21 36.01
CA ILE A 412 -54.97 21.54 35.18
C ILE A 412 -54.04 22.56 34.50
N TYR A 413 -54.55 23.77 34.20
CA TYR A 413 -53.82 24.84 33.53
C TYR A 413 -53.90 26.14 34.35
N GLU A 414 -52.95 27.07 34.19
CA GLU A 414 -53.03 28.41 34.77
C GLU A 414 -53.74 29.38 33.80
N GLU A 415 -54.39 30.40 34.36
CA GLU A 415 -55.11 31.41 33.58
C GLU A 415 -54.11 32.35 32.90
N GLY A 416 -53.94 32.18 31.59
CA GLY A 416 -52.98 32.93 30.75
C GLY A 416 -52.21 32.08 29.74
N ASP A 417 -52.15 30.75 29.92
CA ASP A 417 -51.20 29.89 29.18
C ASP A 417 -51.81 29.13 27.97
N LEU A 418 -52.96 29.61 27.48
CA LEU A 418 -53.73 29.13 26.30
C LEU A 418 -53.99 27.60 26.19
N GLY A 419 -53.71 26.82 27.24
CA GLY A 419 -53.95 25.37 27.30
C GLY A 419 -52.79 24.48 26.83
N PHE A 420 -51.57 25.02 26.67
CA PHE A 420 -50.44 24.24 26.13
C PHE A 420 -49.55 23.55 27.18
N ILE A 421 -49.54 24.00 28.44
CA ILE A 421 -48.64 23.46 29.50
C ILE A 421 -49.45 23.09 30.77
N PRO A 422 -49.58 21.80 31.11
CA PRO A 422 -50.24 21.38 32.36
C PRO A 422 -49.41 21.71 33.62
N LYS A 423 -50.08 22.09 34.71
CA LYS A 423 -49.43 22.38 36.00
C LYS A 423 -48.67 21.14 36.53
N PRO A 424 -47.38 21.26 36.92
CA PRO A 424 -46.65 20.17 37.54
C PRO A 424 -47.18 19.87 38.96
N SER A 425 -47.60 18.63 39.21
CA SER A 425 -48.23 18.25 40.49
C SER A 425 -47.24 18.20 41.67
N SER A 426 -47.35 19.16 42.59
CA SER A 426 -46.58 19.14 43.84
C SER A 426 -47.16 18.13 44.85
N LYS A 427 -46.46 17.02 45.09
CA LYS A 427 -46.84 16.04 46.12
C LYS A 427 -46.47 16.51 47.53
N LYS A 428 -47.47 16.73 48.39
CA LYS A 428 -47.42 16.64 49.86
C LYS A 428 -48.69 15.87 50.27
N SER A 429 -48.68 14.66 50.84
CA SER A 429 -47.93 14.10 51.97
C SER A 429 -48.31 14.72 53.32
N MET A 430 -48.97 13.89 54.15
CA MET A 430 -49.27 13.95 55.61
C MET A 430 -50.63 13.23 55.84
N GLY A 431 -50.79 12.25 56.72
CA GLY A 431 -49.80 11.56 57.57
C GLY A 431 -50.45 10.52 58.51
N SER A 432 -49.60 9.92 59.36
CA SER A 432 -49.90 8.98 60.46
C SER A 432 -50.37 7.55 60.10
N THR A 433 -49.97 6.47 60.80
CA THR A 433 -48.76 6.23 61.66
C THR A 433 -48.60 4.72 61.94
N LEU A 434 -47.37 4.19 61.94
CA LEU A 434 -46.87 3.21 62.92
C LEU A 434 -45.32 3.24 62.92
N PHE A 435 -44.73 3.34 64.12
CA PHE A 435 -43.28 3.34 64.41
C PHE A 435 -42.88 1.93 64.92
N LEU A 436 -41.62 1.46 65.00
CA LEU A 436 -40.33 1.96 65.57
C LEU A 436 -39.25 0.87 65.22
N PRO A 437 -38.01 0.77 65.76
CA PRO A 437 -36.88 1.69 66.06
C PRO A 437 -35.67 1.51 65.05
N SER A 438 -34.70 2.42 64.85
CA SER A 438 -33.60 2.94 65.73
C SER A 438 -32.50 1.90 66.04
N SER A 439 -31.17 2.14 66.01
CA SER A 439 -30.27 3.25 65.56
C SER A 439 -28.80 2.83 65.69
N LYS A 440 -27.85 3.54 65.01
CA LYS A 440 -26.62 4.17 65.56
C LYS A 440 -25.65 4.57 64.43
N GLU A 441 -25.35 5.87 64.21
CA GLU A 441 -24.37 6.77 64.90
C GLU A 441 -22.91 6.60 64.38
N THR A 442 -22.01 7.59 64.19
CA THR A 442 -21.99 9.09 64.06
C THR A 442 -20.56 9.45 63.53
N ILE A 443 -20.26 10.56 62.80
CA ILE A 443 -19.47 11.75 63.27
C ILE A 443 -18.87 12.59 62.09
N LEU A 444 -19.09 13.92 62.12
CA LEU A 444 -18.29 15.12 61.70
C LEU A 444 -17.48 15.15 60.36
N SER A 445 -17.79 16.09 59.43
CA SER A 445 -17.17 17.45 59.17
C SER A 445 -15.83 17.42 58.40
N GLU A 446 -15.50 18.26 57.40
CA GLU A 446 -15.67 19.72 57.26
C GLU A 446 -15.35 20.18 55.79
N LYS A 447 -15.88 21.34 55.33
CA LYS A 447 -15.43 22.19 54.16
C LYS A 447 -15.39 21.53 52.74
N GLU A 448 -15.45 22.22 51.59
CA GLU A 448 -15.66 23.64 51.23
C GLU A 448 -16.38 23.77 49.85
N SER A 449 -16.68 25.00 49.41
CA SER A 449 -17.65 25.32 48.34
C SER A 449 -17.10 25.37 46.90
N LEU A 450 -17.99 25.15 45.91
CA LEU A 450 -17.88 25.69 44.54
C LEU A 450 -19.09 26.59 44.21
N PRO A 451 -18.89 27.76 43.54
CA PRO A 451 -19.97 28.70 43.20
C PRO A 451 -20.54 28.49 41.79
N SER A 452 -21.66 29.17 41.52
CA SER A 452 -22.38 29.19 40.23
C SER A 452 -22.58 30.63 39.71
N VAL A 453 -23.41 30.80 38.67
CA VAL A 453 -23.88 32.10 38.06
C VAL A 453 -22.84 32.68 37.08
N ALA A 454 -23.17 33.19 35.89
CA ALA A 454 -24.35 33.96 35.50
C ALA A 454 -24.93 33.69 34.09
N ALA A 455 -26.17 34.16 33.88
CA ALA A 455 -26.90 34.14 32.62
C ALA A 455 -26.87 35.51 31.91
N SER A 456 -27.07 35.54 30.58
CA SER A 456 -28.17 36.31 29.94
C SER A 456 -28.08 36.48 28.40
N ARG A 457 -29.27 36.47 27.79
CA ARG A 457 -29.79 37.34 26.69
C ARG A 457 -29.70 36.98 25.19
N SER A 458 -30.90 37.09 24.62
CA SER A 458 -31.31 37.70 23.32
C SER A 458 -31.53 36.79 22.10
N SER A 459 -32.48 37.23 21.25
CA SER A 459 -33.14 36.49 20.17
C SER A 459 -33.38 37.39 18.93
N LEU A 460 -33.92 36.80 17.84
CA LEU A 460 -34.19 37.42 16.52
C LEU A 460 -32.91 37.66 15.68
N GLY A 461 -32.86 37.57 14.34
CA GLY A 461 -33.83 37.17 13.31
C GLY A 461 -33.36 37.58 11.89
N SER A 462 -33.93 36.99 10.82
CA SER A 462 -33.85 37.40 9.38
C SER A 462 -32.58 37.17 8.52
N ILE A 463 -32.64 36.11 7.70
CA ILE A 463 -32.46 36.04 6.22
C ILE A 463 -32.00 37.34 5.47
N LYS A 464 -30.91 37.27 4.65
CA LYS A 464 -30.91 37.51 3.16
C LYS A 464 -29.52 37.62 2.46
N THR A 465 -29.51 37.12 1.21
CA THR A 465 -28.79 37.58 -0.02
C THR A 465 -27.27 37.42 -0.25
N ILE A 466 -26.96 36.91 -1.44
CA ILE A 466 -25.67 36.90 -2.19
C ILE A 466 -25.51 38.23 -2.96
N PRO A 467 -24.28 38.71 -3.28
CA PRO A 467 -24.02 39.06 -4.69
C PRO A 467 -22.57 38.85 -5.24
N SER A 468 -22.50 38.17 -6.39
CA SER A 468 -21.68 38.40 -7.62
C SER A 468 -20.30 39.14 -7.65
N LEU A 469 -19.30 38.42 -8.20
CA LEU A 469 -18.55 38.68 -9.48
C LEU A 469 -17.92 40.07 -9.83
N LYS A 470 -16.59 40.09 -10.02
CA LYS A 470 -15.78 40.86 -11.03
C LYS A 470 -14.29 40.41 -10.88
N VAL A 471 -13.60 39.85 -11.88
CA VAL A 471 -13.04 40.39 -13.15
C VAL A 471 -11.89 41.39 -12.94
N LEU A 472 -10.76 41.10 -13.61
CA LEU A 472 -9.40 41.70 -13.55
C LEU A 472 -9.35 43.18 -14.02
N PRO A 473 -8.22 43.91 -13.82
CA PRO A 473 -7.11 43.85 -14.80
C PRO A 473 -5.67 43.88 -14.20
N ALA A 474 -4.67 43.78 -15.08
CA ALA A 474 -3.24 43.70 -14.78
C ALA A 474 -2.49 45.06 -14.83
N VAL A 475 -1.23 45.06 -14.37
CA VAL A 475 -0.03 45.86 -14.77
C VAL A 475 1.09 45.44 -13.78
N SER A 476 2.22 44.87 -14.20
CA SER A 476 3.41 45.49 -14.83
C SER A 476 4.16 46.46 -13.89
N ASP A 477 5.50 46.48 -13.77
CA ASP A 477 6.60 45.68 -14.33
C ASP A 477 7.79 45.71 -13.34
N GLN A 478 8.74 44.77 -13.45
CA GLN A 478 10.14 45.22 -13.46
C GLN A 478 11.03 44.27 -14.28
N ASP A 479 11.43 44.76 -15.45
CA ASP A 479 12.49 44.19 -16.28
C ASP A 479 13.85 44.19 -15.55
N VAL A 480 14.66 43.16 -15.81
CA VAL A 480 16.04 43.42 -16.28
C VAL A 480 16.28 42.60 -17.54
N VAL A 481 16.53 43.34 -18.62
CA VAL A 481 16.79 42.87 -19.97
C VAL A 481 18.29 42.67 -20.20
N MET A 482 18.67 41.57 -20.86
CA MET A 482 19.62 41.55 -21.98
C MET A 482 19.23 40.34 -22.87
N ARG A 483 18.81 40.47 -24.14
CA ARG A 483 19.46 41.10 -25.31
C ARG A 483 20.86 40.47 -25.53
N GLU A 484 21.24 39.97 -26.71
CA GLU A 484 20.60 40.17 -28.02
C GLU A 484 21.10 39.21 -29.11
N SER A 485 20.20 38.85 -30.04
CA SER A 485 20.42 38.71 -31.50
C SER A 485 21.45 37.71 -32.07
N SER A 486 21.37 37.23 -33.32
CA SER A 486 20.32 37.05 -34.37
C SER A 486 21.07 36.57 -35.65
N PRO A 487 20.52 36.64 -36.88
CA PRO A 487 19.23 36.23 -37.43
C PRO A 487 19.46 34.98 -38.35
N SER A 488 18.56 34.45 -39.18
CA SER A 488 18.05 34.92 -40.50
C SER A 488 17.65 33.66 -41.30
N LEU A 489 16.72 33.58 -42.27
CA LEU A 489 15.67 34.44 -42.81
C LEU A 489 14.60 33.51 -43.47
N LEU A 490 13.32 33.92 -43.45
CA LEU A 490 12.24 33.87 -44.49
C LEU A 490 12.19 32.71 -45.54
N SER A 491 11.04 32.26 -46.07
CA SER A 491 9.81 33.01 -46.38
C SER A 491 8.60 32.10 -46.77
N SER A 492 7.38 32.47 -46.34
CA SER A 492 6.12 32.62 -47.13
C SER A 492 5.68 31.53 -48.16
N SER A 493 4.41 31.14 -48.39
CA SER A 493 3.07 31.67 -47.98
C SER A 493 1.93 30.71 -48.40
N ARG A 494 0.78 30.72 -47.67
CA ARG A 494 -0.67 30.67 -48.10
C ARG A 494 -1.10 29.74 -49.29
N SER A 495 -2.28 29.09 -49.35
CA SER A 495 -3.59 29.40 -48.73
C SER A 495 -4.65 28.28 -48.93
N THR A 496 -5.57 28.13 -47.96
CA THR A 496 -7.02 27.75 -48.09
C THR A 496 -7.47 26.47 -48.81
N LYS A 497 -8.15 25.58 -48.05
CA LYS A 497 -9.58 25.22 -48.25
C LYS A 497 -10.17 24.44 -47.06
N THR A 498 -11.40 24.77 -46.68
CA THR A 498 -12.41 24.04 -45.87
C THR A 498 -13.80 24.50 -46.37
N PRO A 499 -14.96 23.92 -45.99
CA PRO A 499 -15.20 22.80 -45.05
C PRO A 499 -16.10 21.67 -45.59
N GLU A 500 -16.14 20.53 -44.89
CA GLU A 500 -17.32 19.68 -44.61
C GLU A 500 -16.87 18.57 -43.61
N THR A 501 -17.29 18.64 -42.35
CA THR A 501 -18.32 17.80 -41.69
C THR A 501 -17.93 16.36 -41.33
N VAL A 502 -17.60 16.19 -40.04
CA VAL A 502 -18.10 15.14 -39.12
C VAL A 502 -17.65 13.67 -39.34
N GLU A 503 -17.05 13.14 -38.26
CA GLU A 503 -16.89 11.73 -37.84
C GLU A 503 -15.69 10.89 -38.34
N SER A 504 -15.21 10.04 -37.41
CA SER A 504 -14.17 8.98 -37.52
C SER A 504 -12.69 9.39 -37.76
N GLU A 505 -12.03 9.93 -36.73
CA GLU A 505 -10.56 10.06 -36.64
C GLU A 505 -9.96 9.00 -35.67
N GLU A 506 -9.89 7.72 -36.05
CA GLU A 506 -8.96 6.74 -35.40
C GLU A 506 -8.25 5.80 -36.41
N ASP A 507 -8.72 5.66 -37.66
CA ASP A 507 -8.12 4.73 -38.65
C ASP A 507 -7.12 5.36 -39.65
N GLU A 508 -7.15 6.68 -39.90
CA GLU A 508 -6.33 7.34 -40.94
C GLU A 508 -4.81 7.41 -40.62
N GLU A 509 -4.40 7.53 -39.34
CA GLU A 509 -2.97 7.67 -38.99
C GLU A 509 -2.14 6.41 -39.26
N THR A 510 -2.76 5.23 -39.20
CA THR A 510 -2.06 3.96 -39.45
C THR A 510 -1.73 3.78 -40.94
N ASP A 511 -2.67 4.17 -41.80
CA ASP A 511 -2.59 4.08 -43.24
C ASP A 511 -1.51 5.02 -43.81
N ASP A 512 -1.29 6.18 -43.18
CA ASP A 512 -0.27 7.14 -43.62
C ASP A 512 1.14 6.74 -43.18
N ILE A 513 1.30 6.09 -42.01
CA ILE A 513 2.56 5.44 -41.61
C ILE A 513 2.90 4.28 -42.54
N GLU A 514 1.93 3.44 -42.93
CA GLU A 514 2.16 2.35 -43.88
C GLU A 514 2.53 2.87 -45.29
N LYS A 515 1.87 3.92 -45.77
CA LYS A 515 2.24 4.61 -47.03
C LYS A 515 3.65 5.22 -46.96
N GLN A 516 4.06 5.80 -45.82
CA GLN A 516 5.43 6.29 -45.63
C GLN A 516 6.46 5.15 -45.60
N LEU A 517 6.15 4.04 -44.93
CA LEU A 517 7.01 2.86 -44.89
C LEU A 517 7.18 2.22 -46.28
N MET A 518 6.10 2.11 -47.07
CA MET A 518 6.17 1.63 -48.45
C MET A 518 6.97 2.56 -49.37
N LYS A 519 6.82 3.89 -49.24
CA LYS A 519 7.65 4.86 -49.98
C LYS A 519 9.13 4.72 -49.61
N SER A 520 9.45 4.65 -48.32
CA SER A 520 10.82 4.42 -47.83
C SER A 520 11.42 3.12 -48.36
N LYS A 521 10.65 2.01 -48.30
CA LYS A 521 11.07 0.71 -48.85
C LYS A 521 11.34 0.76 -50.36
N LEU A 522 10.49 1.44 -51.12
CA LEU A 522 10.66 1.62 -52.57
C LEU A 522 11.87 2.50 -52.89
N GLU A 523 12.11 3.55 -52.11
CA GLU A 523 13.28 4.44 -52.27
C GLU A 523 14.59 3.73 -51.92
N ILE A 524 14.62 2.92 -50.85
CA ILE A 524 15.75 2.03 -50.53
C ILE A 524 15.98 1.03 -51.66
N GLN A 525 14.93 0.37 -52.17
CA GLN A 525 15.05 -0.57 -53.28
C GLN A 525 15.58 0.10 -54.56
N LYS A 526 15.18 1.36 -54.80
CA LYS A 526 15.66 2.18 -55.93
C LYS A 526 17.12 2.63 -55.75
N SER A 527 17.55 2.92 -54.52
CA SER A 527 18.97 3.16 -54.22
C SER A 527 19.80 1.90 -54.45
N ILE A 528 19.38 0.76 -53.91
CA ILE A 528 20.07 -0.53 -54.09
C ILE A 528 20.18 -0.89 -55.57
N MET A 529 19.13 -0.69 -56.39
CA MET A 529 19.22 -0.89 -57.84
C MET A 529 20.18 0.09 -58.52
N LYS A 530 20.23 1.35 -58.08
CA LYS A 530 21.16 2.36 -58.61
C LYS A 530 22.62 2.00 -58.28
N ASP A 531 22.88 1.57 -57.05
CA ASP A 531 24.20 1.17 -56.58
C ASP A 531 24.66 -0.15 -57.24
N LEU A 532 23.74 -1.10 -57.44
CA LEU A 532 23.99 -2.32 -58.22
C LEU A 532 24.32 -2.00 -59.68
N ALA A 533 23.58 -1.09 -60.32
CA ALA A 533 23.87 -0.64 -61.68
C ALA A 533 25.21 0.11 -61.79
N TYR A 534 25.55 0.93 -60.80
CA TYR A 534 26.84 1.60 -60.72
C TYR A 534 27.98 0.59 -60.57
N SER A 535 27.82 -0.39 -59.68
CA SER A 535 28.76 -1.49 -59.48
C SER A 535 28.95 -2.31 -60.76
N GLN A 536 27.86 -2.69 -61.45
CA GLN A 536 27.92 -3.36 -62.75
C GLN A 536 28.60 -2.52 -63.84
N MET A 537 28.37 -1.20 -63.90
CA MET A 537 29.13 -0.32 -64.80
C MET A 537 30.63 -0.29 -64.46
N THR A 538 31.02 -0.27 -63.18
CA THR A 538 32.44 -0.31 -62.80
C THR A 538 33.10 -1.67 -63.07
N LEU A 539 32.35 -2.77 -62.97
CA LEU A 539 32.84 -4.10 -63.36
C LEU A 539 32.99 -4.20 -64.87
N SER A 540 31.99 -3.76 -65.65
CA SER A 540 32.05 -3.73 -67.11
C SER A 540 33.17 -2.82 -67.62
N SER A 541 33.44 -1.68 -66.98
CA SER A 541 34.56 -0.81 -67.36
C SER A 541 35.92 -1.47 -67.06
N LYS A 542 36.10 -2.10 -65.90
CA LYS A 542 37.29 -2.91 -65.59
C LYS A 542 37.49 -4.06 -66.59
N GLN A 543 36.41 -4.71 -67.00
CA GLN A 543 36.45 -5.81 -67.97
C GLN A 543 36.84 -5.31 -69.37
N LYS A 544 36.33 -4.15 -69.82
CA LYS A 544 36.79 -3.49 -71.06
C LYS A 544 38.26 -3.08 -71.00
N PHE A 545 38.73 -2.49 -69.88
CA PHE A 545 40.15 -2.20 -69.69
C PHE A 545 41.03 -3.46 -69.71
N SER A 546 40.51 -4.61 -69.28
CA SER A 546 41.18 -5.91 -69.41
C SER A 546 41.23 -6.39 -70.87
N GLU A 547 40.12 -6.32 -71.60
CA GLU A 547 40.03 -6.70 -73.01
C GLU A 547 40.91 -5.81 -73.91
N ASP A 548 40.91 -4.49 -73.70
CA ASP A 548 41.77 -3.57 -74.45
C ASP A 548 43.26 -3.80 -74.15
N ARG A 549 43.61 -4.18 -72.91
CA ARG A 549 44.97 -4.59 -72.55
C ARG A 549 45.36 -5.91 -73.22
N GLN A 550 44.45 -6.89 -73.30
CA GLN A 550 44.69 -8.13 -74.04
C GLN A 550 44.81 -7.89 -75.56
N ARG A 551 43.97 -7.02 -76.14
CA ARG A 551 44.08 -6.60 -77.55
C ARG A 551 45.40 -5.87 -77.83
N SER A 552 45.87 -5.02 -76.92
CA SER A 552 47.17 -4.35 -77.04
C SER A 552 48.36 -5.32 -76.96
N LEU A 553 48.22 -6.42 -76.19
CA LEU A 553 49.23 -7.48 -76.17
C LEU A 553 49.20 -8.30 -77.46
N LEU A 554 48.00 -8.70 -77.94
CA LEU A 554 47.85 -9.42 -79.21
C LEU A 554 48.31 -8.59 -80.41
N SER A 555 48.05 -7.27 -80.43
CA SER A 555 48.57 -6.40 -81.50
C SER A 555 50.09 -6.28 -81.47
N LYS A 556 50.72 -6.31 -80.28
CA LYS A 556 52.19 -6.31 -80.15
C LYS A 556 52.80 -7.64 -80.59
N ILE A 557 52.14 -8.75 -80.32
CA ILE A 557 52.54 -10.08 -80.81
C ILE A 557 52.44 -10.12 -82.35
N ALA A 558 51.31 -9.68 -82.93
CA ALA A 558 51.14 -9.62 -84.39
C ALA A 558 52.13 -8.66 -85.09
N ILE A 559 52.59 -7.60 -84.42
CA ILE A 559 53.65 -6.71 -84.93
C ILE A 559 55.03 -7.38 -84.87
N ALA A 560 55.29 -8.23 -83.87
CA ALA A 560 56.54 -9.01 -83.80
C ALA A 560 56.57 -10.11 -84.87
N GLU A 561 55.48 -10.88 -85.01
CA GLU A 561 55.35 -11.94 -86.04
C GLU A 561 55.42 -11.38 -87.48
N ALA A 562 54.99 -10.14 -87.71
CA ALA A 562 55.14 -9.45 -89.00
C ALA A 562 56.58 -8.97 -89.31
N SER A 563 57.51 -9.09 -88.37
CA SER A 563 58.92 -8.68 -88.53
C SER A 563 59.93 -9.84 -88.61
N GLU A 564 59.50 -11.09 -88.43
CA GLU A 564 60.34 -12.30 -88.52
C GLU A 564 60.00 -13.19 -89.73
N ALA A 565 59.74 -12.58 -90.89
CA ALA A 565 59.46 -13.29 -92.15
C ALA A 565 60.39 -12.82 -93.28
N GLY A 566 61.68 -13.19 -93.21
CA GLY A 566 62.66 -12.90 -94.25
C GLY A 566 64.01 -13.62 -94.06
N GLU A 567 64.14 -14.78 -94.71
CA GLU A 567 65.38 -15.55 -94.96
C GLU A 567 66.13 -16.09 -93.70
N GLY A 568 66.71 -17.31 -93.69
CA GLY A 568 66.74 -18.32 -94.74
C GLY A 568 67.94 -19.28 -94.64
N ASP A 569 67.75 -20.38 -93.88
CA ASP A 569 68.30 -21.73 -94.15
C ASP A 569 69.72 -22.16 -93.63
N LYS A 570 69.80 -23.45 -93.23
CA LYS A 570 70.95 -24.39 -93.09
C LYS A 570 71.79 -24.57 -91.80
N ASP A 571 71.36 -25.59 -91.02
CA ASP A 571 72.01 -26.91 -90.77
C ASP A 571 73.38 -27.12 -90.10
N GLY A 572 73.42 -28.17 -89.25
CA GLY A 572 74.60 -28.94 -88.77
C GLY A 572 75.13 -28.49 -87.39
N ASP A 573 74.86 -29.13 -86.24
CA ASP A 573 75.01 -30.54 -85.81
C ASP A 573 76.43 -31.11 -85.91
N GLU A 574 77.12 -31.27 -84.77
CA GLU A 574 77.63 -32.58 -84.31
C GLU A 574 78.37 -32.54 -82.94
N SER A 575 77.94 -33.43 -82.03
CA SER A 575 78.77 -34.43 -81.31
C SER A 575 79.90 -34.10 -80.29
N LYS A 576 79.67 -34.64 -79.06
CA LYS A 576 80.53 -35.58 -78.28
C LYS A 576 81.50 -35.14 -77.16
N ASP A 577 81.16 -35.67 -75.97
CA ASP A 577 81.96 -36.47 -75.02
C ASP A 577 83.41 -36.07 -74.60
N ILE A 578 83.67 -36.04 -73.29
CA ILE A 578 84.41 -37.10 -72.53
C ILE A 578 84.61 -36.68 -71.05
N ASN A 579 83.87 -37.34 -70.16
CA ASN A 579 84.33 -38.07 -68.96
C ASN A 579 85.59 -37.62 -68.16
N LYS A 580 85.44 -37.35 -66.84
CA LYS A 580 86.15 -38.07 -65.74
C LYS A 580 85.77 -37.61 -64.32
N ASN A 581 85.74 -38.56 -63.38
CA ASN A 581 85.75 -38.36 -61.92
C ASN A 581 87.20 -38.15 -61.42
N ASP A 582 87.36 -37.62 -60.20
CA ASP A 582 87.90 -38.35 -59.03
C ASP A 582 87.66 -37.54 -57.71
N GLN A 583 87.86 -38.17 -56.55
CA GLN A 583 87.48 -37.68 -55.20
C GLN A 583 88.70 -37.18 -54.38
N GLU A 584 88.46 -36.89 -53.08
CA GLU A 584 89.45 -36.64 -51.99
C GLU A 584 90.09 -35.22 -52.01
N GLU A 585 90.41 -34.54 -50.89
CA GLU A 585 90.30 -34.89 -49.46
C GLU A 585 90.12 -33.63 -48.56
N ASP A 586 90.20 -33.80 -47.23
CA ASP A 586 89.79 -32.88 -46.15
C ASP A 586 90.63 -31.59 -45.93
N GLU A 587 90.02 -30.60 -45.23
CA GLU A 587 90.39 -30.20 -43.85
C GLU A 587 89.90 -28.78 -43.47
N LYS A 588 89.25 -28.65 -42.29
CA LYS A 588 89.49 -27.55 -41.32
C LYS A 588 88.83 -27.76 -39.95
N ILE A 589 89.60 -28.45 -39.10
CA ILE A 589 89.67 -28.32 -37.63
C ILE A 589 90.25 -26.91 -37.30
N ASN A 590 90.04 -26.23 -36.16
CA ASN A 590 89.10 -26.26 -35.02
C ASN A 590 89.42 -25.00 -34.15
N GLU A 591 88.89 -24.94 -32.93
CA GLU A 591 89.26 -24.11 -31.76
C GLU A 591 88.49 -22.81 -31.56
N GLN A 592 88.04 -22.46 -30.35
CA GLN A 592 87.68 -23.15 -29.07
C GLN A 592 87.12 -21.99 -28.17
N ILE A 593 86.28 -22.14 -27.13
CA ILE A 593 86.54 -22.71 -25.80
C ILE A 593 85.17 -22.81 -25.06
N SER A 594 84.92 -24.00 -24.49
CA SER A 594 84.28 -24.37 -23.19
C SER A 594 83.12 -23.55 -22.58
N GLU A 595 81.96 -24.17 -22.31
CA GLU A 595 81.58 -24.89 -21.05
C GLU A 595 81.16 -24.00 -19.87
N GLN A 596 79.91 -24.18 -19.41
CA GLN A 596 79.65 -24.74 -18.07
C GLN A 596 78.21 -25.25 -17.92
N THR A 597 78.06 -26.38 -17.22
CA THR A 597 76.79 -27.00 -16.84
C THR A 597 76.59 -26.95 -15.32
N GLY A 598 75.35 -26.75 -14.88
CA GLY A 598 74.88 -26.93 -13.50
C GLY A 598 73.39 -26.54 -13.43
N SER A 599 72.42 -27.32 -12.95
CA SER A 599 72.34 -28.32 -11.87
C SER A 599 72.16 -27.73 -10.45
N ALA A 600 70.92 -27.33 -10.14
CA ALA A 600 70.21 -27.30 -8.84
C ALA A 600 68.95 -26.44 -9.08
N ASP A 601 67.70 -26.86 -8.87
CA ASP A 601 67.06 -27.61 -7.77
C ASP A 601 66.76 -26.75 -6.52
N GLU A 602 65.63 -27.06 -5.88
CA GLU A 602 65.03 -26.52 -4.63
C GLU A 602 64.03 -25.32 -4.66
N GLN A 603 62.78 -25.69 -4.29
CA GLN A 603 61.87 -25.08 -3.29
C GLN A 603 61.29 -23.66 -3.56
N ALA A 604 59.96 -23.42 -3.56
CA ALA A 604 58.87 -23.72 -2.61
C ALA A 604 58.68 -22.67 -1.49
N ASP A 605 57.41 -22.46 -1.11
CA ASP A 605 56.87 -21.60 -0.04
C ASP A 605 57.07 -20.07 -0.08
N GLN A 606 56.09 -19.37 -0.69
CA GLN A 606 55.10 -18.54 0.05
C GLN A 606 53.90 -18.12 -0.79
#